data_AF-A0A3D8SB55-F1
#
_entry.id   AF-A0A3D8SB55-F1
#
_cell.length_a   1.000
_cell.length_b   1.000
_cell.length_c   1.000
_cell.angle_alpha   90.00
_cell.angle_beta   90.00
_cell.angle_gamma   90.00
#
_symmetry.space_group_name_H-M   'P 1'
#
loop_
_entity.id
_entity.type
_entity.pdbx_description
1 polymer ?
#
loop_
_entity_poly.entity_id
_entity_poly.type
_entity_poly.pdbx_seq_one_letter_code
_entity_poly.pdbx_strand_id
1 'polypeptide(L)'
;MVTADTVFVRGLMGLVLVEFFADQQQWDYQTAKHSYLKTAKVPPKFNQIDLDRGFVTSGLWAYSRHPNFAAEQAIWVVLYQWGCWSTNVVYNWTSLGAVSYLILFQASTWFTELITSRKYPEYKEYQQRVGKFLPKLTGGLPGDFSDKKAKPKVETEKSPNAQTRKVSAK
;
A
#
# COMPACT_ATOMS: atom_id res chain seq x y z
N MET A 1 -8.80 29.43 -24.26
CA MET A 1 -7.97 28.45 -23.53
C MET A 1 -7.30 27.58 -24.58
N VAL A 2 -5.98 27.40 -24.53
CA VAL A 2 -5.29 26.54 -25.49
C VAL A 2 -5.72 25.09 -25.22
N THR A 3 -5.86 24.26 -26.26
CA THR A 3 -6.26 22.84 -26.11
C THR A 3 -5.40 22.12 -25.06
N ALA A 4 -4.11 22.45 -24.98
CA ALA A 4 -3.18 21.93 -23.99
C ALA A 4 -3.58 22.27 -22.54
N ASP A 5 -3.99 23.51 -22.24
CA ASP A 5 -4.44 23.91 -20.90
C ASP A 5 -5.62 23.07 -20.44
N THR A 6 -6.54 22.78 -21.38
CA THR A 6 -7.72 21.95 -21.08
C THR A 6 -7.31 20.51 -20.75
N VAL A 7 -6.29 19.96 -21.42
CA VAL A 7 -5.75 18.62 -21.12
C VAL A 7 -5.10 18.61 -19.74
N PHE A 8 -4.25 19.58 -19.42
CA PHE A 8 -3.60 19.67 -18.11
C PHE A 8 -4.62 19.80 -16.97
N VAL A 9 -5.58 20.72 -17.08
CA VAL A 9 -6.61 20.92 -16.07
C VAL A 9 -7.45 19.65 -15.87
N ARG A 10 -7.88 18.99 -16.95
CA ARG A 10 -8.64 17.73 -16.85
C ARG A 10 -7.82 16.60 -16.23
N GLY A 11 -6.54 16.50 -16.58
CA GLY A 11 -5.61 15.54 -15.99
C GLY A 11 -5.46 15.77 -14.49
N LEU A 12 -5.23 17.01 -14.07
CA LEU A 12 -5.12 17.39 -12.65
C LEU A 12 -6.41 17.10 -11.88
N MET A 13 -7.58 17.46 -12.43
CA MET A 13 -8.86 17.13 -11.82
C MET A 13 -9.05 15.61 -11.67
N GLY A 14 -8.65 14.83 -12.68
CA GLY A 14 -8.67 13.38 -12.60
C GLY A 14 -7.78 12.83 -11.48
N LEU A 15 -6.57 13.38 -11.32
CA LEU A 15 -5.65 12.97 -10.26
C LEU A 15 -6.18 13.32 -8.87
N VAL A 16 -6.74 14.52 -8.68
CA VAL A 16 -7.38 14.93 -7.41
C VAL A 16 -8.55 14.00 -7.06
N LEU A 17 -9.34 13.57 -8.04
CA LEU A 17 -10.41 12.59 -7.80
C LEU A 17 -9.84 11.24 -7.35
N VAL A 18 -8.77 10.75 -7.98
CA VAL A 18 -8.10 9.49 -7.57
C VAL A 18 -7.58 9.60 -6.14
N GLU A 19 -6.93 10.72 -5.79
CA GLU A 19 -6.45 11.01 -4.45
C GLU A 19 -7.60 11.02 -3.43
N PHE A 20 -8.66 11.78 -3.73
CA PHE A 20 -9.85 11.88 -2.89
C PHE A 20 -10.46 10.50 -2.58
N PHE A 21 -10.64 9.65 -3.61
CA PHE A 21 -11.17 8.31 -3.40
C PHE A 21 -10.19 7.41 -2.64
N ALA A 22 -8.89 7.52 -2.89
CA ALA A 22 -7.87 6.74 -2.20
C ALA A 22 -7.82 7.07 -0.70
N ASP A 23 -7.87 8.35 -0.36
CA ASP A 23 -7.89 8.83 1.02
C ASP A 23 -9.20 8.49 1.71
N GLN A 24 -10.35 8.62 1.04
CA GLN A 24 -11.63 8.21 1.61
C GLN A 24 -11.65 6.72 1.95
N GLN A 25 -11.14 5.86 1.04
CA GLN A 25 -11.03 4.41 1.30
C GLN A 25 -10.15 4.11 2.52
N GLN A 26 -9.03 4.83 2.66
CA GLN A 26 -8.13 4.68 3.80
C GLN A 26 -8.77 5.19 5.10
N TRP A 27 -9.46 6.32 5.06
CA TRP A 27 -10.15 6.91 6.19
C TRP A 27 -11.25 5.99 6.73
N ASP A 28 -12.08 5.47 5.84
CA ASP A 28 -13.17 4.55 6.18
C ASP A 28 -12.63 3.28 6.83
N TYR A 29 -11.56 2.72 6.25
CA TYR A 29 -10.90 1.53 6.81
C TYR A 29 -10.30 1.78 8.20
N GLN A 30 -9.54 2.87 8.38
CA GLN A 30 -8.94 3.16 9.69
C GLN A 30 -10.01 3.45 10.74
N THR A 31 -11.08 4.17 10.37
CA THR A 31 -12.22 4.42 11.25
C THR A 31 -12.88 3.10 11.69
N ALA A 32 -13.15 2.19 10.74
CA ALA A 32 -13.70 0.88 11.02
C ALA A 32 -12.79 0.03 11.92
N LYS A 33 -11.50 0.00 11.63
CA LYS A 33 -10.48 -0.70 12.43
C LYS A 33 -10.41 -0.15 13.86
N HIS A 34 -10.39 1.17 14.03
CA HIS A 34 -10.39 1.79 15.36
C HIS A 34 -11.66 1.46 16.15
N SER A 35 -12.82 1.42 15.50
CA SER A 35 -14.07 1.00 16.14
C SER A 35 -14.04 -0.48 16.54
N TYR A 36 -13.55 -1.35 15.66
CA TYR A 36 -13.42 -2.78 15.90
C TYR A 36 -12.49 -3.08 17.08
N LEU A 37 -11.32 -2.43 17.15
CA LEU A 37 -10.38 -2.59 18.26
C LEU A 37 -10.96 -2.15 19.62
N LYS A 38 -11.92 -1.23 19.64
CA LYS A 38 -12.59 -0.76 20.88
C LYS A 38 -13.78 -1.63 21.29
N THR A 39 -14.56 -2.10 20.31
CA THR A 39 -15.87 -2.71 20.56
C THR A 39 -15.91 -4.21 20.34
N ALA A 40 -14.88 -4.79 19.71
CA ALA A 40 -14.85 -6.16 19.19
C ALA A 40 -16.03 -6.52 18.27
N LYS A 41 -16.75 -5.52 17.75
CA LYS A 41 -17.85 -5.70 16.80
C LYS A 41 -17.40 -5.26 15.41
N VAL A 42 -17.67 -6.10 14.42
CA VAL A 42 -17.33 -5.83 13.03
C VAL A 42 -18.31 -4.78 12.47
N PRO A 43 -17.83 -3.62 12.00
CA PRO A 43 -18.69 -2.62 11.39
C PRO A 43 -19.33 -3.13 10.09
N PRO A 44 -20.53 -2.64 9.73
CA PRO A 44 -21.16 -2.99 8.47
C PRO A 44 -20.28 -2.59 7.28
N LYS A 45 -20.27 -3.41 6.22
CA LYS A 45 -19.44 -3.31 4.99
C LYS A 45 -18.00 -3.80 5.11
N PHE A 46 -17.52 -4.20 6.30
CA PHE A 46 -16.19 -4.79 6.46
C PHE A 46 -16.27 -6.24 6.92
N ASN A 47 -15.26 -7.03 6.58
CA ASN A 47 -15.09 -8.38 7.08
C ASN A 47 -14.10 -8.38 8.25
N GLN A 48 -14.31 -9.29 9.20
CA GLN A 48 -13.39 -9.47 10.33
C GLN A 48 -11.95 -9.75 9.85
N ILE A 49 -11.82 -10.60 8.83
CA ILE A 49 -10.53 -11.02 8.25
C ILE A 49 -9.73 -9.80 7.74
N ASP A 50 -10.39 -8.84 7.09
CA ASP A 50 -9.74 -7.65 6.54
C ASP A 50 -9.32 -6.66 7.65
N LEU A 51 -10.07 -6.61 8.75
CA LEU A 51 -9.75 -5.78 9.91
C LEU A 51 -8.62 -6.39 10.75
N ASP A 52 -8.60 -7.71 10.91
CA ASP A 52 -7.56 -8.46 11.62
C ASP A 52 -6.20 -8.35 10.90
N ARG A 53 -6.20 -8.36 9.56
CA ARG A 53 -5.00 -8.09 8.73
C ARG A 53 -4.34 -6.75 9.06
N GLY A 54 -5.15 -5.74 9.38
CA GLY A 54 -4.70 -4.45 9.89
C GLY A 54 -4.26 -3.41 8.85
N PHE A 55 -4.39 -3.67 7.56
CA PHE A 55 -4.20 -2.71 6.46
C PHE A 55 -5.21 -2.93 5.32
N VAL A 56 -5.51 -1.86 4.58
CA VAL A 56 -6.42 -1.90 3.42
C VAL A 56 -5.74 -2.56 2.22
N THR A 57 -6.52 -3.33 1.46
CA THR A 57 -6.03 -4.08 0.28
C THR A 57 -7.04 -4.10 -0.88
N SER A 58 -8.20 -3.49 -0.68
CA SER A 58 -9.32 -3.46 -1.62
C SER A 58 -9.40 -2.11 -2.36
N GLY A 59 -10.16 -2.06 -3.45
CA GLY A 59 -10.36 -0.81 -4.20
C GLY A 59 -9.06 -0.35 -4.89
N LEU A 60 -8.72 0.93 -4.74
CA LEU A 60 -7.50 1.49 -5.34
C LEU A 60 -6.22 0.87 -4.73
N TRP A 61 -6.31 0.47 -3.47
CA TRP A 61 -5.23 -0.18 -2.74
C TRP A 61 -4.91 -1.58 -3.27
N ALA A 62 -5.82 -2.22 -4.02
CA ALA A 62 -5.51 -3.49 -4.67
C ALA A 62 -4.51 -3.33 -5.84
N TYR A 63 -4.45 -2.14 -6.43
CA TYR A 63 -3.62 -1.85 -7.62
C TYR A 63 -2.31 -1.17 -7.25
N SER A 64 -2.34 -0.30 -6.25
CA SER A 64 -1.17 0.45 -5.76
C SER A 64 -1.16 0.41 -4.25
N ARG A 65 0.02 0.24 -3.66
CA ARG A 65 0.16 0.25 -2.19
C ARG A 65 0.02 1.63 -1.58
N HIS A 66 0.19 2.69 -2.38
CA HIS A 66 0.01 4.09 -1.97
C HIS A 66 -0.62 4.88 -3.13
N PRO A 67 -1.89 4.64 -3.45
CA PRO A 67 -2.56 5.28 -4.59
C PRO A 67 -2.71 6.79 -4.41
N ASN A 68 -2.92 7.24 -3.17
CA ASN A 68 -2.93 8.67 -2.81
C ASN A 68 -1.58 9.33 -3.07
N PHE A 69 -0.48 8.73 -2.60
CA PHE A 69 0.86 9.26 -2.83
C PHE A 69 1.24 9.24 -4.31
N ALA A 70 0.77 8.25 -5.08
CA ALA A 70 0.99 8.22 -6.51
C ALA A 70 0.25 9.37 -7.23
N ALA A 71 -0.99 9.65 -6.83
CA ALA A 71 -1.77 10.76 -7.35
C ALA A 71 -1.11 12.11 -7.00
N GLU A 72 -0.71 12.30 -5.74
CA GLU A 72 -0.07 13.51 -5.26
C GLU A 72 1.26 13.78 -6.01
N GLN A 73 2.13 12.78 -6.12
CA GLN A 73 3.35 12.90 -6.92
C GLN A 73 3.07 13.26 -8.39
N ALA A 74 2.02 12.66 -8.98
CA ALA A 74 1.63 12.96 -10.35
C ALA A 74 1.08 14.39 -10.50
N ILE A 75 0.33 14.91 -9.52
CA ILE A 75 -0.16 16.30 -9.52
C ILE A 75 1.02 17.27 -9.64
N TRP A 76 2.06 17.10 -8.82
CA TRP A 76 3.23 17.97 -8.84
C TRP A 76 4.05 17.86 -10.13
N VAL A 77 4.19 16.65 -10.67
CA VAL A 77 4.88 16.43 -11.96
C VAL A 77 4.10 17.10 -13.10
N VAL A 78 2.77 16.95 -13.12
CA VAL A 78 1.91 17.54 -14.14
C VAL A 78 1.87 19.07 -14.02
N LEU A 79 1.82 19.62 -12.81
CA LEU A 79 1.92 21.07 -12.58
C LEU A 79 3.26 21.63 -13.08
N TYR A 80 4.37 20.96 -12.75
CA TYR A 80 5.68 21.35 -13.26
C TYR A 80 5.74 21.30 -14.80
N GLN A 81 5.21 20.22 -15.40
CA GLN A 81 5.20 20.06 -16.84
C GLN A 81 4.31 21.11 -17.54
N TRP A 82 3.18 21.48 -16.92
CA TRP A 82 2.31 22.54 -17.42
C TRP A 82 3.00 23.90 -17.39
N GLY A 83 3.75 24.21 -16.33
CA GLY A 83 4.57 25.43 -16.25
C GLY A 83 5.63 25.51 -17.35
N CYS A 84 6.33 24.40 -17.63
CA CYS A 84 7.29 24.29 -18.73
C CYS A 84 6.61 24.51 -20.09
N TRP A 85 5.45 23.87 -20.29
CA TRP A 85 4.66 24.02 -21.52
C TRP A 85 4.19 25.47 -21.73
N SER A 86 3.63 26.11 -20.70
CA SER A 86 3.11 27.48 -20.77
C SER A 86 4.22 28.52 -21.03
N THR A 87 5.45 28.23 -20.64
CA THR A 87 6.60 29.12 -20.85
C THR A 87 7.40 28.80 -22.12
N ASN A 88 7.03 27.74 -22.86
CA ASN A 88 7.79 27.20 -24.00
C ASN A 88 9.25 26.87 -23.65
N VAL A 89 9.51 26.44 -22.42
CA VAL A 89 10.83 26.03 -21.95
C VAL A 89 10.79 24.54 -21.63
N VAL A 90 11.80 23.79 -22.07
CA VAL A 90 11.87 22.33 -21.83
C VAL A 90 12.12 22.01 -20.36
N TYR A 91 12.88 22.87 -19.67
CA TYR A 91 13.29 22.68 -18.28
C TYR A 91 13.43 24.02 -17.57
N ASN A 92 12.96 24.11 -16.33
CA ASN A 92 13.18 25.27 -15.48
C ASN A 92 13.77 24.87 -14.11
N TRP A 93 14.30 25.84 -13.37
CA TRP A 93 14.95 25.61 -12.07
C TRP A 93 14.00 25.07 -10.98
N THR A 94 12.68 25.31 -11.10
CA THR A 94 11.67 24.83 -10.13
C THR A 94 11.50 23.31 -10.16
N SER A 95 12.05 22.63 -11.16
CA SER A 95 12.20 21.17 -11.20
C SER A 95 12.91 20.63 -9.97
N LEU A 96 13.86 21.40 -9.41
CA LEU A 96 14.55 21.01 -8.18
C LEU A 96 13.54 20.80 -7.05
N GLY A 97 12.55 21.69 -6.93
CA GLY A 97 11.45 21.54 -5.97
C GLY A 97 10.62 20.29 -6.22
N ALA A 98 10.21 20.05 -7.48
CA ALA A 98 9.44 18.86 -7.85
C ALA A 98 10.22 17.57 -7.58
N VAL A 99 11.51 17.50 -7.95
CA VAL A 99 12.36 16.33 -7.73
C VAL A 99 12.62 16.11 -6.24
N SER A 100 12.90 17.17 -5.46
CA SER A 100 13.04 17.07 -4.01
C SER A 100 11.77 16.53 -3.35
N TYR A 101 10.59 16.94 -3.83
CA TYR A 101 9.31 16.41 -3.36
C TYR A 101 9.15 14.92 -3.65
N LEU A 102 9.47 14.46 -4.87
CA LEU A 102 9.43 13.03 -5.21
C LEU A 102 10.38 12.20 -4.34
N ILE A 103 11.59 12.71 -4.08
CA ILE A 103 12.56 12.05 -3.19
C ILE A 103 12.02 11.94 -1.77
N LEU A 104 11.38 13.00 -1.26
CA LEU A 104 10.75 13.00 0.06
C LEU A 104 9.66 11.91 0.15
N PHE A 105 8.79 11.82 -0.85
CA PHE A 105 7.77 10.77 -0.91
C PHE A 105 8.37 9.37 -0.98
N GLN A 106 9.43 9.18 -1.77
CA GLN A 106 10.10 7.89 -1.87
C GLN A 106 10.70 7.45 -0.53
N ALA A 107 11.37 8.36 0.18
CA ALA A 107 11.96 8.12 1.49
C ALA A 107 10.89 7.84 2.55
N SER A 108 9.85 8.67 2.59
CA SER A 108 8.70 8.53 3.50
C SER A 108 7.98 7.19 3.30
N THR A 109 7.74 6.81 2.04
CA THR A 109 7.08 5.55 1.71
C THR A 109 7.93 4.36 2.12
N TRP A 110 9.24 4.39 1.86
CA TRP A 110 10.15 3.33 2.30
C TRP A 110 10.14 3.16 3.82
N PHE A 111 10.21 4.26 4.56
CA PHE A 111 10.18 4.23 6.02
C PHE A 111 8.85 3.70 6.56
N THR A 112 7.72 4.15 5.99
CA THR A 112 6.37 3.73 6.38
C THR A 112 6.16 2.24 6.12
N GLU A 113 6.61 1.73 4.98
CA GLU A 113 6.54 0.30 4.67
C GLU A 113 7.46 -0.55 5.55
N LEU A 114 8.63 -0.02 5.93
CA LEU A 114 9.52 -0.71 6.87
C LEU A 114 8.84 -0.89 8.23
N ILE A 115 8.18 0.15 8.75
CA ILE A 115 7.42 0.06 10.00
C ILE A 115 6.23 -0.90 9.85
N THR A 116 5.48 -0.75 8.77
CA THR A 116 4.25 -1.54 8.52
C THR A 116 4.57 -3.02 8.37
N SER A 117 5.62 -3.37 7.64
CA SER A 117 6.07 -4.77 7.46
C SER A 117 6.62 -5.42 8.74
N ARG A 118 7.12 -4.62 9.69
CA ARG A 118 7.50 -5.10 11.03
C ARG A 118 6.27 -5.33 11.92
N LYS A 119 5.25 -4.50 11.78
CA LYS A 119 4.01 -4.59 12.55
C LYS A 119 3.06 -5.68 12.06
N TYR A 120 2.96 -5.85 10.74
CA TYR A 120 2.04 -6.77 10.08
C TYR A 120 2.83 -7.73 9.18
N PRO A 121 3.10 -8.98 9.60
CA PRO A 121 3.89 -9.94 8.83
C PRO A 121 3.33 -10.20 7.42
N GLU A 122 1.99 -10.26 7.29
CA GLU A 122 1.27 -10.46 6.03
C GLU A 122 1.49 -9.32 5.03
N TYR A 123 1.91 -8.15 5.50
CA TYR A 123 2.21 -7.02 4.63
C TYR A 123 3.32 -7.35 3.62
N LYS A 124 4.28 -8.22 3.97
CA LYS A 124 5.34 -8.64 3.04
C LYS A 124 4.78 -9.34 1.79
N GLU A 125 3.74 -10.14 1.95
CA GLU A 125 3.07 -10.78 0.82
C GLU A 125 2.35 -9.75 -0.05
N TYR A 126 1.73 -8.76 0.58
CA TYR A 126 1.13 -7.62 -0.12
C TYR A 126 2.16 -6.81 -0.91
N GLN A 127 3.37 -6.56 -0.36
CA GLN A 127 4.46 -5.91 -1.09
C GLN A 127 4.91 -6.70 -2.33
N GLN A 128 4.84 -8.03 -2.29
CA GLN A 128 5.19 -8.88 -3.43
C GLN A 128 4.13 -8.84 -4.53
N ARG A 129 2.84 -8.77 -4.18
CA ARG A 129 1.72 -8.79 -5.13
C ARG A 129 1.42 -7.42 -5.75
N VAL A 130 1.47 -6.36 -4.95
CA VAL A 130 1.02 -5.01 -5.35
C VAL A 130 2.22 -4.08 -5.52
N GLY A 131 2.18 -3.25 -6.56
CA GLY A 131 3.23 -2.27 -6.83
C GLY A 131 3.21 -1.12 -5.82
N LYS A 132 4.32 -0.37 -5.69
CA LYS A 132 4.38 0.73 -4.71
C LYS A 132 3.45 1.89 -5.10
N PHE A 133 3.60 2.38 -6.33
CA PHE A 133 2.83 3.50 -6.87
C PHE A 133 2.05 3.12 -8.14
N LEU A 134 2.66 2.31 -9.01
CA LEU A 134 2.03 1.81 -10.24
C LEU A 134 1.66 0.33 -10.12
N PRO A 135 0.61 -0.14 -10.81
CA PRO A 135 0.23 -1.55 -10.84
C PRO A 135 1.37 -2.43 -11.37
N LYS A 136 1.54 -3.60 -10.76
CA LYS A 136 2.44 -4.62 -11.30
C LYS A 136 1.75 -5.32 -12.46
N LEU A 137 2.34 -5.25 -13.66
CA LEU A 137 1.87 -5.97 -14.84
C LEU A 137 1.96 -7.50 -14.70
N THR A 138 2.75 -7.98 -13.73
CA THR A 138 3.06 -9.40 -13.50
C THR A 138 2.39 -9.97 -12.23
N GLY A 139 1.54 -9.20 -11.55
CA GLY A 139 0.87 -9.63 -10.31
C GLY A 139 -0.43 -10.40 -10.57
N GLY A 140 -0.79 -11.30 -9.65
CA GLY A 140 -2.12 -11.93 -9.62
C GLY A 140 -3.25 -10.90 -9.52
N LEU A 141 -4.48 -11.32 -9.82
CA LEU A 141 -5.64 -10.42 -9.92
C LEU A 141 -5.79 -9.52 -8.67
N PRO A 142 -6.16 -8.24 -8.85
CA PRO A 142 -6.34 -7.31 -7.75
C PRO A 142 -7.44 -7.81 -6.78
N GLY A 143 -7.12 -7.87 -5.49
CA GLY A 143 -8.12 -8.06 -4.44
C GLY A 143 -8.34 -9.50 -3.96
N ASP A 144 -7.68 -10.50 -4.55
CA ASP A 144 -7.75 -11.87 -4.00
C ASP A 144 -6.66 -12.11 -2.94
N PHE A 145 -6.96 -11.64 -1.72
CA PHE A 145 -6.19 -11.94 -0.51
C PHE A 145 -6.92 -12.96 0.38
N SER A 146 -7.98 -13.61 -0.13
CA SER A 146 -8.76 -14.65 0.55
C SER A 146 -7.98 -15.98 0.62
N ASP A 147 -7.15 -16.24 -0.38
CA ASP A 147 -6.77 -17.61 -0.72
C ASP A 147 -5.71 -18.28 0.15
N LYS A 148 -4.95 -17.56 0.98
CA LYS A 148 -3.89 -18.20 1.77
C LYS A 148 -3.80 -17.62 3.18
N LYS A 149 -4.61 -18.18 4.09
CA LYS A 149 -4.21 -18.25 5.51
C LYS A 149 -2.77 -18.76 5.57
N ALA A 150 -1.91 -18.05 6.28
CA ALA A 150 -0.72 -18.66 6.85
C ALA A 150 -1.18 -19.90 7.61
N LYS A 151 -0.78 -21.09 7.15
CA LYS A 151 -0.94 -22.30 7.96
C LYS A 151 -0.33 -21.99 9.33
N PRO A 152 -1.02 -22.24 10.46
CA PRO A 152 -0.42 -22.11 11.76
C PRO A 152 0.90 -22.88 11.73
N LYS A 153 2.01 -22.25 12.13
CA LYS A 153 3.23 -22.99 12.40
C LYS A 153 2.87 -23.98 13.50
N VAL A 154 2.71 -25.24 13.13
CA VAL A 154 2.70 -26.34 14.09
C VAL A 154 4.10 -26.32 14.69
N GLU A 155 4.23 -25.76 15.89
CA GLU A 155 5.40 -25.98 16.71
C GLU A 155 5.48 -27.47 16.94
N THR A 156 6.44 -28.13 16.30
CA THR A 156 6.78 -29.51 16.59
C THR A 156 7.34 -29.52 18.01
N GLU A 157 6.46 -29.73 18.98
CA GLU A 157 6.77 -29.93 20.38
C GLU A 157 7.72 -31.14 20.47
N LYS A 158 9.02 -30.89 20.61
CA LYS A 158 10.00 -31.93 20.94
C LYS A 158 9.80 -32.29 22.40
N SER A 159 8.95 -33.28 22.67
CA SER A 159 8.85 -33.89 24.00
C SER A 159 10.06 -34.83 24.27
N PRO A 160 10.57 -34.92 25.50
CA PRO A 160 11.89 -35.43 25.81
C PRO A 160 11.92 -36.92 26.19
N ASN A 161 12.99 -37.60 25.76
CA ASN A 161 13.73 -38.64 26.48
C ASN A 161 13.00 -39.97 26.83
N ALA A 162 13.25 -41.00 26.03
CA ALA A 162 13.12 -42.40 26.46
C ALA A 162 14.09 -43.30 25.67
N GLN A 163 15.28 -43.57 26.22
CA GLN A 163 16.00 -44.85 26.07
C GLN A 163 17.27 -44.87 26.93
N THR A 164 17.08 -45.12 28.22
CA THR A 164 18.08 -45.72 29.10
C THR A 164 17.93 -47.24 29.09
N ARG A 165 19.08 -47.93 29.24
CA ARG A 165 19.29 -49.39 29.46
C ARG A 165 19.53 -50.25 28.22
N LYS A 166 20.78 -50.26 27.74
CA LYS A 166 21.43 -51.50 27.30
C LYS A 166 22.20 -52.08 28.49
N VAL A 167 21.65 -53.13 29.12
CA VAL A 167 22.42 -54.07 29.93
C VAL A 167 22.56 -55.32 29.07
N SER A 168 23.78 -55.57 28.60
CA SER A 168 24.13 -56.78 27.86
C SER A 168 24.35 -57.90 28.87
N ALA A 169 23.51 -58.93 28.82
CA ALA A 169 23.70 -60.19 29.51
C ALA A 169 23.58 -61.32 28.47
N LYS A 170 24.73 -61.78 27.96
CA LYS A 170 25.07 -63.19 27.73
C LYS A 170 26.50 -63.31 27.22
#